data_AF-A0A3B0Y6H1-F1
#
_entry.id   AF-A0A3B0Y6H1-F1
#
_cell.length_a   1.000
_cell.length_b   1.000
_cell.length_c   1.000
_cell.angle_alpha   90.00
_cell.angle_beta   90.00
_cell.angle_gamma   90.00
#
_symmetry.space_group_name_H-M   'P 1'
#
loop_
_entity.id
_entity.type
_entity.pdbx_description
1 polymer ?
#
loop_
_entity_poly.entity_id
_entity_poly.type
_entity_poly.pdbx_seq_one_letter_code
_entity_poly.pdbx_strand_id
1 'polypeptide(L)'
;MYTSSYKTIAMAVAVLAVQSYSSVAIADHSERDENRQYVSERVDEHSALKQSEPTIQLGPRPFYLIEGMDDSELKSKLQQCSEGPFYKTDFTIGHRGASMQFPEHTKESYQAAARMGAGIVECDVIFTKDRELVCRHSQCDLQNTTNILETDLAASCSEGFTPAVIDPVTGKTLVPASAKCCTSDITLAEFKTLKGKMD
;
A
#
# COMPACT_ATOMS: atom_id res chain seq x y z
N MET A 1 44.17 -60.78 21.94
CA MET A 1 44.12 -60.46 23.38
C MET A 1 42.66 -60.25 23.78
N TYR A 2 42.17 -61.09 24.69
CA TYR A 2 40.89 -61.06 25.45
C TYR A 2 40.75 -59.71 26.23
N THR A 3 39.61 -59.11 26.60
CA THR A 3 38.30 -59.48 27.21
C THR A 3 37.28 -58.35 26.95
N SER A 4 36.02 -58.53 26.50
CA SER A 4 34.77 -58.93 27.19
C SER A 4 34.35 -58.14 28.46
N SER A 5 33.21 -57.42 28.39
CA SER A 5 32.13 -57.56 29.38
C SER A 5 30.80 -56.95 28.86
N TYR A 6 29.85 -57.83 28.54
CA TYR A 6 28.44 -57.52 28.28
C TYR A 6 27.65 -57.83 29.56
N LYS A 7 26.63 -57.00 29.88
CA LYS A 7 25.58 -57.38 30.83
C LYS A 7 24.21 -57.28 30.18
N THR A 8 23.62 -58.46 30.09
CA THR A 8 22.28 -58.88 29.65
C THR A 8 21.22 -58.61 30.73
N ILE A 9 19.93 -58.73 30.35
CA ILE A 9 18.72 -59.18 31.10
C ILE A 9 17.56 -58.21 30.84
N ALA A 10 16.32 -58.58 30.52
CA ALA A 10 15.69 -59.81 30.00
C ALA A 10 14.26 -59.41 29.57
N MET A 11 13.70 -60.11 28.58
CA MET A 11 12.30 -59.98 28.15
C MET A 11 11.34 -60.64 29.14
N ALA A 12 10.12 -60.09 29.25
CA ALA A 12 8.92 -60.87 29.56
C ALA A 12 7.73 -60.30 28.78
N VAL A 13 7.20 -61.14 27.89
CA VAL A 13 5.97 -60.94 27.12
C VAL A 13 4.81 -61.48 27.94
N ALA A 14 3.73 -60.69 28.07
CA ALA A 14 2.43 -61.19 28.50
C ALA A 14 1.38 -60.78 27.46
N VAL A 15 0.82 -61.78 26.78
CA VAL A 15 -0.34 -61.65 25.88
C VAL A 15 -1.58 -62.02 26.68
N LEU A 16 -2.56 -61.13 26.78
CA LEU A 16 -3.95 -61.47 27.08
C LEU A 16 -4.88 -60.66 26.18
N ALA A 17 -5.88 -61.36 25.68
CA ALA A 17 -6.69 -61.04 24.52
C ALA A 17 -7.99 -60.27 24.83
N VAL A 18 -8.64 -59.82 23.74
CA VAL A 18 -10.09 -59.71 23.50
C VAL A 18 -10.78 -58.32 23.64
N GLN A 19 -11.31 -57.89 22.48
CA GLN A 19 -12.53 -57.11 22.16
C GLN A 19 -12.60 -55.57 22.28
N SER A 20 -12.71 -54.96 21.08
CA SER A 20 -13.62 -53.90 20.61
C SER A 20 -14.20 -52.89 21.59
N TYR A 21 -14.05 -51.59 21.28
CA TYR A 21 -15.17 -50.66 21.04
C TYR A 21 -14.67 -49.46 20.22
N SER A 22 -15.38 -49.12 19.14
CA SER A 22 -15.21 -47.87 18.41
C SER A 22 -15.66 -46.72 19.31
N SER A 23 -14.91 -45.62 19.37
CA SER A 23 -15.42 -44.34 19.84
C SER A 23 -14.72 -43.21 19.10
N VAL A 24 -15.49 -42.55 18.24
CA VAL A 24 -15.24 -41.22 17.72
C VAL A 24 -15.31 -40.25 18.91
N ALA A 25 -14.26 -39.47 19.14
CA ALA A 25 -14.27 -38.36 20.07
C ALA A 25 -14.39 -37.06 19.29
N ILE A 26 -15.56 -36.41 19.42
CA ILE A 26 -15.80 -35.02 19.07
C ILE A 26 -15.11 -34.16 20.14
N ALA A 27 -14.21 -33.27 19.73
CA ALA A 27 -13.68 -32.22 20.62
C ALA A 27 -14.56 -30.97 20.51
N ASP A 28 -14.98 -30.54 21.68
CA ASP A 28 -15.99 -29.53 22.00
C ASP A 28 -15.47 -28.09 21.79
N HIS A 29 -16.40 -27.17 21.57
CA HIS A 29 -16.23 -25.86 20.96
C HIS A 29 -16.49 -24.74 22.00
N SER A 30 -15.74 -24.74 23.10
CA SER A 30 -16.06 -23.94 24.30
C SER A 30 -15.02 -22.86 24.72
N GLU A 31 -14.11 -22.43 23.85
CA GLU A 31 -13.10 -21.39 24.20
C GLU A 31 -13.20 -20.10 23.35
N ARG A 32 -14.38 -19.82 22.76
CA ARG A 32 -14.58 -18.67 21.85
C ARG A 32 -15.38 -17.50 22.43
N ASP A 33 -15.88 -17.59 23.66
CA ASP A 33 -16.85 -16.61 24.20
C ASP A 33 -16.27 -15.56 25.16
N GLU A 34 -15.14 -15.79 25.85
CA GLU A 34 -14.58 -14.78 26.78
C GLU A 34 -13.90 -13.60 26.06
N ASN A 35 -13.38 -13.79 24.85
CA ASN A 35 -12.73 -12.71 24.08
C ASN A 35 -13.74 -11.79 23.37
N ARG A 36 -15.02 -12.18 23.29
CA ARG A 36 -16.06 -11.39 22.61
C ARG A 36 -16.63 -10.28 23.49
N GLN A 37 -16.63 -10.48 24.81
CA GLN A 37 -17.18 -9.53 25.76
C GLN A 37 -16.20 -8.37 26.02
N TYR A 38 -14.89 -8.64 26.06
CA TYR A 38 -13.84 -7.63 26.25
C TYR A 38 -13.69 -6.64 25.06
N VAL A 39 -14.11 -7.04 23.86
CA VAL A 39 -14.10 -6.16 22.68
C VAL A 39 -15.31 -5.24 22.68
N SER A 40 -16.46 -5.67 23.18
CA SER A 40 -17.70 -4.87 23.19
C SER A 40 -17.60 -3.65 24.09
N GLU A 41 -17.01 -3.77 25.29
CA GLU A 41 -16.95 -2.69 26.27
C GLU A 41 -15.97 -1.56 25.89
N ARG A 42 -15.02 -1.80 24.97
CA ARG A 42 -14.11 -0.76 24.45
C ARG A 42 -14.63 -0.01 23.23
N VAL A 43 -15.77 -0.39 22.66
CA VAL A 43 -16.38 0.35 21.53
C VAL A 43 -17.21 1.54 22.02
N ASP A 44 -17.64 1.54 23.29
CA ASP A 44 -18.61 2.50 23.81
C ASP A 44 -18.00 3.80 24.36
N GLU A 45 -16.68 3.85 24.61
CA GLU A 45 -16.01 5.05 25.19
C GLU A 45 -15.37 6.00 24.15
N HIS A 46 -15.41 5.65 22.86
CA HIS A 46 -14.96 6.52 21.75
C HIS A 46 -16.13 7.18 20.98
N SER A 47 -17.35 7.13 21.52
CA SER A 47 -18.59 7.61 20.88
C SER A 47 -18.88 9.12 21.07
N ALA A 48 -17.94 9.90 21.65
CA ALA A 48 -18.18 11.31 21.98
C ALA A 48 -17.37 12.33 21.16
N LEU A 49 -16.71 11.92 20.08
CA LEU A 49 -16.27 12.86 19.04
C LEU A 49 -17.11 12.60 17.80
N LYS A 50 -18.26 13.27 17.73
CA LYS A 50 -19.01 13.46 16.49
C LYS A 50 -18.09 14.24 15.54
N GLN A 51 -17.19 13.55 14.85
CA GLN A 51 -16.38 14.15 13.80
C GLN A 51 -17.38 14.72 12.81
N SER A 52 -17.39 16.04 12.65
CA SER A 52 -18.12 16.67 11.56
C SER A 52 -17.62 15.99 10.28
N GLU A 53 -18.51 15.34 9.54
CA GLU A 53 -18.17 14.77 8.25
C GLU A 53 -17.41 15.83 7.44
N PRO A 54 -16.23 15.50 6.90
CA PRO A 54 -15.42 16.49 6.19
C PRO A 54 -16.25 17.06 5.05
N THR A 55 -16.31 18.39 4.96
CA THR A 55 -16.91 19.04 3.78
C THR A 55 -16.15 18.56 2.55
N ILE A 56 -16.87 18.04 1.55
CA ILE A 56 -16.30 17.51 0.31
C ILE A 56 -16.12 18.63 -0.71
N GLN A 57 -14.88 18.80 -1.17
CA GLN A 57 -14.50 19.82 -2.15
C GLN A 57 -13.87 19.12 -3.36
N LEU A 58 -14.58 19.11 -4.50
CA LEU A 58 -14.11 18.47 -5.74
C LEU A 58 -12.96 19.22 -6.43
N GLY A 59 -12.72 20.48 -6.07
CA GLY A 59 -11.80 21.35 -6.79
C GLY A 59 -12.30 21.73 -8.19
N PRO A 60 -11.51 22.48 -8.97
CA PRO A 60 -11.97 23.06 -10.24
C PRO A 60 -11.98 22.07 -11.41
N ARG A 61 -11.20 20.98 -11.33
CA ARG A 61 -10.95 20.10 -12.49
C ARG A 61 -12.22 19.43 -13.05
N PRO A 62 -13.14 18.87 -12.25
CA PRO A 62 -14.36 18.28 -12.81
C PRO A 62 -15.20 19.29 -13.60
N PHE A 63 -15.33 20.52 -13.10
CA PHE A 63 -16.08 21.59 -13.79
C PHE A 63 -15.39 22.01 -15.09
N TYR A 64 -14.06 22.21 -15.06
CA TYR A 64 -13.27 22.50 -16.25
C TYR A 64 -13.43 21.42 -17.34
N LEU A 65 -13.47 20.14 -16.96
CA LEU A 65 -13.68 19.04 -17.91
C LEU A 65 -15.09 19.08 -18.52
N ILE A 66 -16.12 19.37 -17.73
CA ILE A 66 -17.51 19.47 -18.22
C ILE A 66 -17.69 20.67 -19.16
N GLU A 67 -17.08 21.81 -18.85
CA GLU A 67 -17.11 23.02 -19.69
C GLU A 67 -16.49 22.76 -21.07
N GLY A 68 -15.40 21.99 -21.13
CA GLY A 68 -14.70 21.63 -22.37
C GLY A 68 -15.37 20.55 -23.21
N MET A 69 -16.51 19.98 -22.78
CA MET A 69 -17.26 19.00 -23.57
C MET A 69 -18.06 19.66 -24.71
N ASP A 70 -18.26 18.93 -25.80
CA ASP A 70 -19.23 19.28 -26.84
C ASP A 70 -20.66 19.29 -26.28
N ASP A 71 -21.51 20.16 -26.85
CA ASP A 71 -22.91 20.28 -26.43
C ASP A 71 -23.67 18.97 -26.66
N SER A 72 -24.19 18.42 -25.57
CA SER A 72 -24.81 17.09 -25.53
C SER A 72 -25.71 16.95 -24.30
N GLU A 73 -26.61 15.96 -24.32
CA GLU A 73 -27.43 15.62 -23.16
C GLU A 73 -26.56 15.26 -21.93
N LEU A 74 -25.42 14.59 -22.15
CA LEU A 74 -24.48 14.24 -21.08
C LEU A 74 -23.88 15.49 -20.43
N LYS A 75 -23.43 16.48 -21.22
CA LYS A 75 -22.92 17.76 -20.69
C LYS A 75 -23.98 18.45 -19.84
N SER A 76 -25.21 18.60 -20.36
CA SER A 76 -26.31 19.21 -19.60
C SER A 76 -26.64 18.46 -18.31
N LYS A 77 -26.56 17.13 -18.31
CA LYS A 77 -26.78 16.30 -17.12
C LYS A 77 -25.67 16.47 -16.09
N LEU A 78 -24.40 16.50 -16.50
CA LEU A 78 -23.27 16.71 -15.59
C LEU A 78 -23.25 18.12 -15.01
N GLN A 79 -23.61 19.14 -15.79
CA GLN A 79 -23.72 20.53 -15.32
C GLN A 79 -24.75 20.71 -14.20
N GLN A 80 -25.84 19.92 -14.19
CA GLN A 80 -26.82 19.95 -13.10
C GLN A 80 -26.24 19.55 -11.75
N CYS A 81 -25.09 18.87 -11.73
CA CYS A 81 -24.40 18.46 -10.51
C CYS A 81 -23.39 19.51 -10.00
N SER A 82 -23.31 20.71 -10.60
CA SER A 82 -22.26 21.69 -10.27
C SER A 82 -22.26 22.14 -8.81
N GLU A 83 -23.44 22.24 -8.21
CA GLU A 83 -23.64 22.72 -6.84
C GLU A 83 -23.77 21.59 -5.80
N GLY A 84 -23.55 20.33 -6.21
CA GLY A 84 -23.66 19.17 -5.34
C GLY A 84 -25.11 18.69 -5.12
N PRO A 85 -25.40 18.01 -3.99
CA PRO A 85 -24.52 17.80 -2.84
C PRO A 85 -23.34 16.86 -3.17
N PHE A 86 -22.18 17.16 -2.59
CA PHE A 86 -20.99 16.29 -2.66
C PHE A 86 -20.80 15.55 -1.34
N TYR A 87 -20.49 14.27 -1.42
CA TYR A 87 -20.31 13.40 -0.26
C TYR A 87 -19.27 12.32 -0.57
N LYS A 88 -18.67 11.77 0.48
CA LYS A 88 -17.77 10.63 0.37
C LYS A 88 -18.54 9.40 -0.13
N THR A 89 -18.00 8.66 -1.09
CA THR A 89 -18.62 7.42 -1.58
C THR A 89 -17.59 6.30 -1.74
N ASP A 90 -17.92 5.11 -1.26
CA ASP A 90 -17.09 3.90 -1.42
C ASP A 90 -17.06 3.38 -2.86
N PHE A 91 -17.89 3.95 -3.74
CA PHE A 91 -17.83 3.70 -5.18
C PHE A 91 -16.62 4.38 -5.85
N THR A 92 -16.10 5.48 -5.28
CA THR A 92 -14.99 6.24 -5.85
C THR A 92 -13.67 5.85 -5.19
N ILE A 93 -12.69 5.54 -6.04
CA ILE A 93 -11.32 5.19 -5.65
C ILE A 93 -10.37 6.32 -6.08
N GLY A 94 -9.66 6.91 -5.12
CA GLY A 94 -8.53 7.80 -5.38
C GLY A 94 -7.31 6.99 -5.79
N HIS A 95 -7.18 6.72 -7.09
CA HIS A 95 -6.05 6.00 -7.67
C HIS A 95 -4.74 6.76 -7.41
N ARG A 96 -3.94 6.21 -6.50
CA ARG A 96 -2.71 6.82 -5.93
C ARG A 96 -2.93 8.17 -5.26
N GLY A 97 -4.15 8.39 -4.75
CA GLY A 97 -4.63 9.67 -4.23
C GLY A 97 -5.20 10.59 -5.32
N ALA A 98 -5.00 11.90 -5.18
CA ALA A 98 -5.34 12.92 -6.17
C ALA A 98 -4.16 13.18 -7.11
N SER A 99 -3.67 12.11 -7.75
CA SER A 99 -2.42 12.05 -8.54
C SER A 99 -2.34 13.03 -9.70
N MET A 100 -3.48 13.54 -10.18
CA MET A 100 -3.53 14.57 -11.21
C MET A 100 -3.26 16.00 -10.70
N GLN A 101 -3.22 16.22 -9.39
CA GLN A 101 -2.93 17.54 -8.77
C GLN A 101 -1.75 17.50 -7.80
N PHE A 102 -1.43 16.32 -7.25
CA PHE A 102 -0.38 16.13 -6.26
C PHE A 102 0.46 14.92 -6.64
N PRO A 103 1.75 14.87 -6.24
CA PRO A 103 2.59 13.71 -6.52
C PRO A 103 1.94 12.43 -6.02
N GLU A 104 1.88 11.40 -6.85
CA GLU A 104 1.24 10.12 -6.53
C GLU A 104 1.82 9.48 -5.25
N HIS A 105 0.97 8.75 -4.51
CA HIS A 105 1.33 8.05 -3.27
C HIS A 105 1.99 8.93 -2.18
N THR A 106 1.78 10.24 -2.21
CA THR A 106 2.15 11.14 -1.12
C THR A 106 1.00 11.33 -0.13
N LYS A 107 1.34 11.75 1.09
CA LYS A 107 0.36 12.11 2.11
C LYS A 107 -0.59 13.20 1.60
N GLU A 108 -0.05 14.19 0.90
CA GLU A 108 -0.79 15.32 0.34
C GLU A 108 -1.80 14.84 -0.71
N SER A 109 -1.38 13.94 -1.60
CA SER A 109 -2.25 13.33 -2.60
C SER A 109 -3.39 12.52 -1.97
N TYR A 110 -3.11 11.73 -0.92
CA TYR A 110 -4.13 10.97 -0.20
C TYR A 110 -5.12 11.86 0.54
N GLN A 111 -4.63 12.91 1.21
CA GLN A 111 -5.47 13.87 1.90
C GLN A 111 -6.37 14.63 0.93
N ALA A 112 -5.85 15.00 -0.24
CA ALA A 112 -6.62 15.64 -1.29
C ALA A 112 -7.72 14.70 -1.82
N ALA A 113 -7.40 13.44 -2.12
CA ALA A 113 -8.41 12.46 -2.57
C ALA A 113 -9.56 12.29 -1.57
N ALA A 114 -9.24 12.15 -0.28
CA ALA A 114 -10.26 12.04 0.77
C ALA A 114 -11.13 13.30 0.84
N ARG A 115 -10.53 14.50 0.72
CA ARG A 115 -11.27 15.78 0.68
C ARG A 115 -12.14 15.93 -0.58
N MET A 116 -11.77 15.28 -1.67
CA MET A 116 -12.53 15.26 -2.93
C MET A 116 -13.64 14.19 -2.94
N GLY A 117 -13.85 13.46 -1.84
CA GLY A 117 -14.97 12.53 -1.71
C GLY A 117 -14.65 11.07 -2.11
N ALA A 118 -13.38 10.75 -2.36
CA ALA A 118 -12.99 9.35 -2.55
C ALA A 118 -13.23 8.56 -1.25
N GLY A 119 -14.05 7.51 -1.33
CA GLY A 119 -14.31 6.62 -0.20
C GLY A 119 -13.15 5.66 0.05
N ILE A 120 -12.43 5.31 -1.01
CA ILE A 120 -11.28 4.43 -1.01
C ILE A 120 -10.08 5.19 -1.56
N VAL A 121 -8.92 5.06 -0.91
CA VAL A 121 -7.64 5.56 -1.42
C VAL A 121 -6.74 4.36 -1.67
N GLU A 122 -6.25 4.24 -2.89
CA GLU A 122 -5.48 3.08 -3.33
C GLU A 122 -3.97 3.29 -3.08
N CYS A 123 -3.29 2.17 -2.80
CA CYS A 123 -1.85 2.09 -2.54
C CYS A 123 -1.26 0.84 -3.22
N ASP A 124 -0.55 1.05 -4.32
CA ASP A 124 0.38 0.10 -4.93
C ASP A 124 1.51 -0.19 -3.94
N VAL A 125 1.83 -1.45 -3.67
CA VAL A 125 2.75 -1.82 -2.57
C VAL A 125 4.03 -2.45 -3.08
N ILE A 126 5.18 -1.96 -2.58
CA ILE A 126 6.52 -2.41 -2.96
C ILE A 126 7.42 -2.58 -1.73
N PHE A 127 8.42 -3.46 -1.83
CA PHE A 127 9.43 -3.68 -0.79
C PHE A 127 10.60 -2.70 -0.87
N THR A 128 11.05 -2.24 0.30
CA THR A 128 12.35 -1.61 0.50
C THR A 128 13.46 -2.66 0.63
N LYS A 129 14.73 -2.22 0.67
CA LYS A 129 15.91 -3.09 0.86
C LYS A 129 15.83 -3.94 2.14
N ASP A 130 15.33 -3.34 3.21
CA ASP A 130 15.10 -3.95 4.52
C ASP A 130 13.74 -4.67 4.64
N ARG A 131 13.04 -4.88 3.52
CA ARG A 131 11.80 -5.66 3.37
C ARG A 131 10.57 -5.05 4.06
N GLU A 132 10.55 -3.74 4.23
CA GLU A 132 9.37 -3.00 4.66
C GLU A 132 8.47 -2.69 3.46
N LEU A 133 7.16 -2.57 3.68
CA LEU A 133 6.18 -2.24 2.64
C LEU A 133 5.96 -0.72 2.56
N VAL A 134 6.01 -0.16 1.35
CA VAL A 134 5.73 1.25 1.08
C VAL A 134 4.76 1.41 -0.10
N CYS A 135 3.99 2.50 -0.09
CA CYS A 135 3.13 2.85 -1.21
C CYS A 135 3.93 3.45 -2.37
N ARG A 136 4.07 2.72 -3.47
CA ARG A 136 4.77 3.11 -4.69
C ARG A 136 4.22 2.35 -5.88
N HIS A 137 4.09 3.03 -7.01
CA HIS A 137 3.60 2.44 -8.25
C HIS A 137 4.58 1.44 -8.87
N SER A 138 5.84 1.83 -9.03
CA SER A 138 6.85 1.01 -9.72
C SER A 138 8.08 0.79 -8.85
N GLN A 139 8.73 -0.34 -9.09
CA GLN A 139 9.90 -0.77 -8.33
C GLN A 139 11.11 0.11 -8.61
N CYS A 140 11.21 0.69 -9.81
CA CYS A 140 12.43 1.32 -10.34
C CYS A 140 12.16 2.65 -11.07
N ASP A 141 11.46 3.56 -10.42
CA ASP A 141 11.09 4.87 -10.94
C ASP A 141 11.30 6.02 -9.92
N LEU A 142 12.10 5.80 -8.86
CA LEU A 142 12.32 6.82 -7.84
C LEU A 142 12.97 8.08 -8.43
N GLN A 143 13.80 7.94 -9.46
CA GLN A 143 14.40 9.07 -10.18
C GLN A 143 13.36 9.98 -10.87
N ASN A 144 12.20 9.44 -11.22
CA ASN A 144 11.14 10.17 -11.92
C ASN A 144 10.13 10.78 -10.93
N THR A 145 9.85 10.09 -9.83
CA THR A 145 8.73 10.45 -8.93
C THR A 145 9.17 11.01 -7.59
N THR A 146 10.48 11.09 -7.33
CA THR A 146 11.05 11.67 -6.10
C THR A 146 12.22 12.60 -6.40
N ASN A 147 12.77 13.21 -5.34
CA ASN A 147 13.99 14.00 -5.39
C ASN A 147 15.28 13.18 -5.17
N ILE A 148 15.27 11.84 -5.30
CA ILE A 148 16.42 10.99 -4.93
C ILE A 148 17.75 11.40 -5.58
N LEU A 149 17.73 11.85 -6.84
CA LEU A 149 18.92 12.30 -7.57
C LEU A 149 19.53 13.62 -7.05
N GLU A 150 18.79 14.35 -6.21
CA GLU A 150 19.23 15.59 -5.56
C GLU A 150 19.79 15.34 -4.14
N THR A 151 19.99 14.07 -3.77
CA THR A 151 20.45 13.65 -2.44
C THR A 151 21.64 12.70 -2.55
N ASP A 152 22.31 12.45 -1.42
CA ASP A 152 23.40 11.47 -1.35
C ASP A 152 22.94 10.04 -1.67
N LEU A 153 21.63 9.77 -1.62
CA LEU A 153 21.05 8.46 -1.98
C LEU A 153 21.14 8.14 -3.48
N ALA A 154 21.46 9.13 -4.33
CA ALA A 154 21.73 8.90 -5.75
C ALA A 154 22.84 7.85 -5.98
N ALA A 155 23.80 7.74 -5.05
CA ALA A 155 24.87 6.75 -5.08
C ALA A 155 24.37 5.31 -4.83
N SER A 156 23.17 5.13 -4.28
CA SER A 156 22.57 3.81 -4.03
C SER A 156 21.80 3.27 -5.24
N CYS A 157 21.55 4.10 -6.26
CA CYS A 157 20.76 3.70 -7.43
C CYS A 157 21.42 2.53 -8.18
N SER A 158 20.61 1.54 -8.55
CA SER A 158 20.99 0.39 -9.37
C SER A 158 21.75 0.78 -10.65
N GLU A 159 21.33 1.88 -11.31
CA GLU A 159 22.09 2.51 -12.39
C GLU A 159 22.23 4.01 -12.09
N GLY A 160 23.48 4.48 -11.97
CA GLY A 160 23.78 5.88 -11.66
C GLY A 160 23.35 6.85 -12.75
N PHE A 161 23.35 8.15 -12.43
CA PHE A 161 22.95 9.19 -13.36
C PHE A 161 23.95 9.35 -14.52
N THR A 162 23.44 9.33 -15.75
CA THR A 162 24.16 9.71 -16.97
C THR A 162 23.47 10.94 -17.57
N PRO A 163 24.20 12.05 -17.80
CA PRO A 163 23.62 13.26 -18.37
C PRO A 163 23.22 13.07 -19.83
N ALA A 164 22.26 13.87 -20.27
CA ALA A 164 21.86 13.91 -21.68
C ALA A 164 23.01 14.41 -22.56
N VAL A 165 23.14 13.82 -23.75
CA VAL A 165 24.01 14.34 -24.82
C VAL A 165 23.16 15.19 -25.74
N ILE A 166 23.51 16.48 -25.85
CA ILE A 166 22.82 17.45 -26.68
C ILE A 166 23.68 17.77 -27.90
N ASP A 167 23.06 17.82 -29.07
CA ASP A 167 23.70 18.33 -30.29
C ASP A 167 24.00 19.83 -30.09
N PRO A 168 25.28 20.25 -30.13
CA PRO A 168 25.66 21.64 -29.86
C PRO A 168 25.19 22.63 -30.94
N VAL A 169 24.82 22.15 -32.13
CA VAL A 169 24.36 22.98 -33.25
C VAL A 169 22.84 23.04 -33.27
N THR A 170 22.16 21.90 -33.14
CA THR A 170 20.69 21.85 -33.28
C THR A 170 19.94 21.98 -31.95
N GLY A 171 20.63 21.83 -30.81
CA GLY A 171 20.03 21.80 -29.48
C GLY A 171 19.18 20.56 -29.22
N LYS A 172 19.17 19.58 -30.14
CA LYS A 172 18.38 18.36 -29.98
C LYS A 172 19.08 17.37 -29.05
N THR A 173 18.30 16.68 -28.24
CA THR A 173 18.78 15.55 -27.45
C THR A 173 19.17 14.39 -28.38
N LEU A 174 20.45 14.04 -28.39
CA LEU A 174 20.99 12.87 -29.09
C LEU A 174 20.87 11.61 -28.23
N VAL A 175 21.17 11.74 -26.93
CA VAL A 175 21.01 10.69 -25.93
C VAL A 175 20.30 11.30 -24.72
N PRO A 176 19.16 10.74 -24.27
CA PRO A 176 18.48 11.26 -23.09
C PRO A 176 19.30 11.02 -21.83
N ALA A 177 19.09 11.84 -20.81
CA ALA A 177 19.63 11.54 -19.49
C ALA A 177 18.98 10.25 -18.96
N SER A 178 19.74 9.46 -18.20
CA SER A 178 19.25 8.21 -17.62
C SER A 178 19.72 8.04 -16.18
N ALA A 179 18.89 7.37 -15.39
CA ALA A 179 19.20 6.83 -14.08
C ALA A 179 18.18 5.75 -13.78
N LYS A 180 18.52 4.81 -12.89
CA LYS A 180 17.58 3.79 -12.41
C LYS A 180 17.77 3.60 -10.92
N CYS A 181 16.84 4.16 -10.17
CA CYS A 181 16.81 4.09 -8.73
C CYS A 181 15.58 3.27 -8.31
N CYS A 182 15.81 2.14 -7.65
CA CYS A 182 14.77 1.24 -7.23
C CYS A 182 14.45 1.40 -5.73
N THR A 183 13.19 1.21 -5.35
CA THR A 183 12.78 1.21 -3.93
C THR A 183 13.54 0.16 -3.11
N SER A 184 13.91 -0.97 -3.74
CA SER A 184 14.72 -2.02 -3.16
C SER A 184 16.21 -1.66 -2.97
N ASP A 185 16.66 -0.52 -3.49
CA ASP A 185 18.05 -0.07 -3.35
C ASP A 185 18.31 0.58 -1.98
N ILE A 186 17.24 1.07 -1.32
CA ILE A 186 17.31 1.87 -0.10
C ILE A 186 16.42 1.27 1.01
N THR A 187 16.74 1.60 2.26
CA THR A 187 15.99 1.22 3.46
C THR A 187 14.71 2.05 3.63
N LEU A 188 13.78 1.61 4.48
CA LEU A 188 12.60 2.40 4.83
C LEU A 188 12.96 3.78 5.43
N ALA A 189 14.02 3.81 6.26
CA ALA A 189 14.48 5.04 6.89
C ALA A 189 14.93 6.06 5.84
N GLU A 190 15.72 5.63 4.85
CA GLU A 190 16.17 6.46 3.73
C GLU A 190 14.99 6.86 2.84
N PHE A 191 14.10 5.93 2.49
CA PHE A 191 12.90 6.20 1.70
C PHE A 191 12.03 7.31 2.31
N LYS A 192 11.84 7.31 3.63
CA LYS A 192 11.06 8.34 4.35
C LYS A 192 11.68 9.73 4.31
N THR A 193 12.94 9.88 3.90
CA THR A 193 13.58 11.18 3.70
C THR A 193 13.28 11.79 2.33
N LEU A 194 12.83 10.98 1.37
CA LEU A 194 12.53 11.43 0.02
C LEU A 194 11.26 12.29 0.00
N LYS A 195 11.22 13.21 -0.97
CA LYS A 195 10.05 14.02 -1.29
C LYS A 195 9.52 13.58 -2.65
N GLY A 196 8.21 13.30 -2.70
CA GLY A 196 7.53 13.04 -3.96
C GLY A 196 7.51 14.28 -4.84
N LYS A 197 7.65 14.09 -6.15
CA LYS A 197 7.51 15.13 -7.18
C LYS A 197 6.56 14.67 -8.27
N MET A 198 6.03 15.64 -9.02
CA MET A 198 5.35 15.32 -10.27
C MET A 198 6.39 14.78 -11.26
N ASP A 199 6.00 13.74 -12.00
CA ASP A 199 6.77 13.24 -13.14
C ASP A 199 6.81 14.31 -14.25
#